data_AF-A0A9E0VJY0-F1
#
_entry.id   AF-A0A9E0VJY0-F1
#
_cell.length_a   1.000
_cell.length_b   1.000
_cell.length_c   1.000
_cell.angle_alpha   90.00
_cell.angle_beta   90.00
_cell.angle_gamma   90.00
#
_symmetry.space_group_name_H-M   'P 1'
#
loop_
_entity.id
_entity.type
_entity.pdbx_description
1 polymer ?
#
loop_
_entity_poly.entity_id
_entity_poly.type
_entity_poly.pdbx_seq_one_letter_code
_entity_poly.pdbx_strand_id
1 'polypeptide(L)'
;MKIWKNKIRISALLLAVSFSGATFAGAPNLEDYRREILANRVARVLDARVEAMAKCRSSAEEEAQLLEIRKYRGEFTNYAKSGTPGLVAVLNGYAVTAKMKRAGGDCAKKIGDADGALASAERRKFKGAFIAAGVLNPVPGTLSPIQKIFLELDPWCATATAANFDGSRDTNPCFAGEIPILGALRDAANTSGRTYFESGMKIDQFVQNLAAAVNAKASTIAIESLFPAGTGNREVLAMLTYLYAAGTSELGWVDGFGESFWRTSLDQGASAVTAVGQYLSWLNRKDQFARLRKQIRAAGTPFKLWKREIEGWNHHEVISAFLACNFEARGDDLLARTVPEALGVAYEGKDFVSHIRDKVGLQKSAENFITDVSRHQQGGRFGRIACRPAGARSSTWP
;
A
#
# COMPACT_ATOMS: atom_id res chain seq x y z
N MET A 1 5.74 -7.92 50.59
CA MET A 1 6.31 -8.56 49.38
C MET A 1 5.17 -9.24 48.65
N LYS A 2 4.50 -8.68 47.64
CA LYS A 2 4.91 -7.96 46.43
C LYS A 2 5.71 -8.82 45.44
N ILE A 3 5.03 -9.05 44.31
CA ILE A 3 5.47 -9.28 42.92
C ILE A 3 5.63 -10.75 42.47
N TRP A 4 5.06 -10.99 41.27
CA TRP A 4 5.26 -12.08 40.30
C TRP A 4 4.26 -13.25 40.33
N LYS A 5 3.20 -13.11 39.51
CA LYS A 5 3.00 -13.90 38.27
C LYS A 5 1.66 -13.54 37.60
N ASN A 6 1.62 -12.38 36.94
CA ASN A 6 0.65 -12.14 35.88
C ASN A 6 1.12 -12.90 34.63
N LYS A 7 0.55 -14.09 34.44
CA LYS A 7 0.55 -14.76 33.13
C LYS A 7 -0.28 -13.90 32.19
N ILE A 8 0.43 -13.19 31.33
CA ILE A 8 -0.08 -12.48 30.16
C ILE A 8 -0.88 -13.49 29.32
N ARG A 9 -2.21 -13.39 29.38
CA ARG A 9 -3.14 -13.99 28.43
C ARG A 9 -3.05 -13.20 27.12
N ILE A 10 -2.01 -13.48 26.32
CA ILE A 10 -2.00 -13.19 24.88
C ILE A 10 -2.28 -14.52 24.20
N SER A 11 -3.54 -14.89 24.12
CA SER A 11 -4.03 -15.99 23.29
C SER A 11 -5.53 -15.81 23.14
N ALA A 12 -6.00 -15.77 21.89
CA ALA A 12 -7.40 -15.78 21.49
C ALA A 12 -8.20 -14.48 21.74
N LEU A 13 -7.85 -13.43 21.00
CA LEU A 13 -8.88 -12.54 20.45
C LEU A 13 -8.79 -12.54 18.91
N LEU A 14 -8.80 -13.76 18.35
CA LEU A 14 -9.28 -13.99 16.99
C LEU A 14 -10.80 -13.85 17.05
N LEU A 15 -11.30 -12.61 16.95
CA LEU A 15 -12.71 -12.36 16.67
C LEU A 15 -12.95 -12.75 15.21
N ALA A 16 -13.16 -14.04 15.01
CA ALA A 16 -13.82 -14.59 13.85
C ALA A 16 -15.24 -13.99 13.82
N VAL A 17 -15.43 -12.95 13.01
CA VAL A 17 -16.76 -12.64 12.52
C VAL A 17 -17.04 -13.66 11.42
N SER A 18 -17.75 -14.72 11.82
CA SER A 18 -18.27 -15.73 10.92
C SER A 18 -19.22 -15.06 9.92
N PHE A 19 -18.78 -14.88 8.68
CA PHE A 19 -19.64 -14.41 7.60
C PHE A 19 -20.05 -15.60 6.73
N SER A 20 -21.31 -16.02 6.87
CA SER A 20 -22.00 -16.89 5.93
C SER A 20 -22.32 -16.10 4.66
N GLY A 21 -21.39 -16.06 3.72
CA GLY A 21 -21.64 -15.66 2.34
C GLY A 21 -21.86 -16.92 1.50
N ALA A 22 -22.97 -16.98 0.76
CA ALA A 22 -23.24 -18.04 -0.19
C ALA A 22 -22.03 -18.24 -1.11
N THR A 23 -21.38 -19.41 -1.01
CA THR A 23 -20.32 -19.83 -1.91
C THR A 23 -20.94 -20.10 -3.27
N PHE A 24 -20.75 -19.19 -4.23
CA PHE A 24 -20.91 -19.53 -5.64
C PHE A 24 -19.94 -20.67 -5.95
N ALA A 25 -20.48 -21.84 -6.30
CA ALA A 25 -19.68 -22.99 -6.71
C ALA A 25 -18.86 -22.61 -7.96
N GLY A 26 -17.53 -22.52 -7.81
CA GLY A 26 -16.60 -22.28 -8.91
C GLY A 26 -15.75 -21.01 -8.83
N ALA A 27 -15.99 -20.08 -7.89
CA ALA A 27 -15.08 -18.96 -7.65
C ALA A 27 -13.93 -19.41 -6.71
N PRO A 28 -12.65 -19.12 -7.02
CA PRO A 28 -11.56 -19.36 -6.08
C PRO A 28 -11.85 -18.64 -4.75
N ASN A 29 -11.50 -19.28 -3.63
CA ASN A 29 -11.56 -18.61 -2.33
C ASN A 29 -10.62 -17.39 -2.38
N LEU A 30 -11.18 -16.20 -2.19
CA LEU A 30 -10.46 -14.92 -2.26
C LEU A 30 -9.25 -14.88 -1.31
N GLU A 31 -9.33 -15.58 -0.17
CA GLU A 31 -8.20 -15.67 0.75
C GLU A 31 -7.05 -16.53 0.20
N ASP A 32 -7.36 -17.66 -0.42
CA ASP A 32 -6.37 -18.53 -1.06
C ASP A 32 -5.70 -17.82 -2.25
N TYR A 33 -6.49 -17.06 -3.01
CA TYR A 33 -5.98 -16.22 -4.08
C TYR A 33 -4.98 -15.16 -3.59
N ARG A 34 -5.26 -14.49 -2.47
CA ARG A 34 -4.32 -13.52 -1.85
C ARG A 34 -3.02 -14.17 -1.40
N ARG A 35 -3.13 -15.36 -0.81
CA ARG A 35 -1.97 -16.15 -0.37
C ARG A 35 -1.11 -16.53 -1.57
N GLU A 36 -1.72 -16.93 -2.68
CA GLU A 36 -1.03 -17.22 -3.94
C GLU A 36 -0.31 -16.00 -4.53
N ILE A 37 -0.98 -14.85 -4.64
CA ILE A 37 -0.36 -13.61 -5.10
C ILE A 37 0.89 -13.28 -4.27
N LEU A 38 0.77 -13.36 -2.94
CA LEU A 38 1.89 -13.11 -2.03
C LEU A 38 3.00 -14.15 -2.21
N ALA A 39 2.69 -15.44 -2.28
CA ALA A 39 3.68 -16.50 -2.48
C ALA A 39 4.48 -16.27 -3.76
N ASN A 40 3.80 -16.00 -4.88
CA ASN A 40 4.43 -15.74 -6.17
C ASN A 40 5.30 -14.48 -6.13
N ARG A 41 4.86 -13.44 -5.41
CA ARG A 41 5.66 -12.22 -5.19
C ARG A 41 6.93 -12.53 -4.41
N VAL A 42 6.83 -13.18 -3.25
CA VAL A 42 7.98 -13.45 -2.38
C VAL A 42 8.97 -14.39 -3.07
N ALA A 43 8.47 -15.41 -3.78
CA ALA A 43 9.31 -16.34 -4.51
C ALA A 43 10.11 -15.67 -5.62
N ARG A 44 9.51 -14.74 -6.38
CA ARG A 44 10.25 -13.95 -7.38
C ARG A 44 11.38 -13.14 -6.76
N VAL A 45 11.14 -12.52 -5.60
CA VAL A 45 12.19 -11.81 -4.86
C VAL A 45 13.28 -12.79 -4.41
N LEU A 46 12.88 -13.95 -3.90
CA LEU A 46 13.81 -14.99 -3.43
C LEU A 46 14.68 -15.55 -4.55
N ASP A 47 14.10 -15.83 -5.73
CA ASP A 47 14.82 -16.30 -6.92
C ASP A 47 15.93 -15.32 -7.32
N ALA A 48 15.61 -14.03 -7.40
CA ALA A 48 16.59 -13.00 -7.72
C ALA A 48 17.72 -12.93 -6.68
N ARG A 49 17.40 -13.07 -5.39
CA ARG A 49 18.41 -13.10 -4.31
C ARG A 49 19.28 -14.33 -4.41
N VAL A 50 18.70 -15.52 -4.60
CA VAL A 50 19.43 -16.79 -4.70
C VAL A 50 20.39 -16.79 -5.89
N GLU A 51 19.94 -16.30 -7.04
CA GLU A 51 20.80 -16.18 -8.22
C GLU A 51 21.98 -15.22 -7.96
N ALA A 52 21.74 -14.10 -7.27
CA ALA A 52 22.79 -13.15 -6.94
C ALA A 52 23.79 -13.71 -5.91
N MET A 53 23.31 -14.44 -4.90
CA MET A 53 24.16 -15.07 -3.88
C MET A 53 24.96 -16.25 -4.40
N ALA A 54 24.53 -16.94 -5.47
CA ALA A 54 25.36 -17.96 -6.11
C ALA A 54 26.72 -17.43 -6.63
N LYS A 55 26.89 -16.10 -6.65
CA LYS A 55 28.08 -15.39 -7.09
C LYS A 55 28.89 -14.79 -5.93
N CYS A 56 28.50 -14.99 -4.67
CA CYS A 56 29.29 -14.52 -3.52
C CYS A 56 30.34 -15.54 -3.09
N ARG A 57 31.44 -15.06 -2.49
CA ARG A 57 32.36 -15.95 -1.75
C ARG A 57 31.71 -16.28 -0.41
N SER A 58 31.16 -17.48 -0.28
CA SER A 58 30.48 -17.93 0.94
C SER A 58 31.48 -18.53 1.94
N SER A 59 31.37 -18.11 3.20
CA SER A 59 31.80 -18.90 4.35
C SER A 59 31.00 -20.21 4.44
N ALA A 60 31.47 -21.19 5.22
CA ALA A 60 30.74 -22.45 5.42
C ALA A 60 29.32 -22.24 6.00
N GLU A 61 29.14 -21.20 6.83
CA GLU A 61 27.83 -20.82 7.37
C GLU A 61 26.90 -20.26 6.28
N GLU A 62 27.43 -19.43 5.39
CA GLU A 62 26.66 -18.88 4.25
C GLU A 62 26.30 -19.96 3.24
N GLU A 63 27.15 -20.98 3.02
CA GLU A 63 26.85 -22.11 2.15
C GLU A 63 25.73 -23.00 2.71
N ALA A 64 25.72 -23.22 4.03
CA ALA A 64 24.63 -23.93 4.71
C ALA A 64 23.29 -23.17 4.59
N GLN A 65 23.32 -21.85 4.75
CA GLN A 65 22.14 -20.99 4.57
C GLN A 65 21.67 -21.00 3.09
N LEU A 66 22.58 -21.02 2.12
CA LEU A 66 22.23 -21.14 0.70
C LEU A 66 21.57 -22.47 0.37
N LEU A 67 22.03 -23.58 0.95
CA LEU A 67 21.40 -24.89 0.83
C LEU A 67 19.99 -24.89 1.43
N GLU A 68 19.82 -24.28 2.60
CA GLU A 68 18.51 -24.11 3.24
C GLU A 68 17.54 -23.30 2.36
N ILE A 69 18.00 -22.21 1.75
CA ILE A 69 17.19 -21.39 0.84
C ILE A 69 16.83 -22.15 -0.46
N ARG A 70 17.78 -22.92 -1.02
CA ARG A 70 17.52 -23.75 -2.21
C ARG A 70 16.45 -24.82 -1.93
N LYS A 71 16.38 -25.35 -0.70
CA LYS A 71 15.30 -26.25 -0.27
C LYS A 71 13.93 -25.55 -0.34
N TYR A 72 13.83 -24.33 0.18
CA TYR A 72 12.59 -23.53 0.11
C TYR A 72 12.18 -23.18 -1.33
N ARG A 73 13.15 -22.96 -2.23
CA ARG A 73 12.90 -22.76 -3.66
C ARG A 73 12.29 -24.01 -4.32
N GLY A 74 12.76 -25.20 -3.97
CA GLY A 74 12.18 -26.47 -4.46
C GLY A 74 10.75 -26.71 -3.94
N GLU A 75 10.44 -26.23 -2.74
CA GLU A 75 9.09 -26.25 -2.17
C GLU A 75 8.15 -25.26 -2.90
N PHE A 76 8.67 -24.13 -3.39
CA PHE A 76 7.89 -23.17 -4.19
C PHE A 76 7.44 -23.70 -5.55
N THR A 77 8.26 -24.50 -6.24
CA THR A 77 7.84 -25.16 -7.50
C THR A 77 6.61 -26.06 -7.28
N ASN A 78 6.32 -26.44 -6.02
CA ASN A 78 5.14 -27.20 -5.59
C ASN A 78 4.11 -26.36 -4.80
N TYR A 79 4.18 -25.02 -4.81
CA TYR A 79 3.27 -24.15 -4.04
C TYR A 79 1.79 -24.43 -4.35
N ALA A 80 1.46 -24.68 -5.62
CA ALA A 80 0.11 -25.02 -6.07
C ALA A 80 -0.50 -26.27 -5.36
N LYS A 81 0.33 -27.08 -4.69
CA LYS A 81 -0.10 -28.29 -3.96
C LYS A 81 -0.15 -28.13 -2.45
N SER A 82 0.50 -27.12 -1.86
CA SER A 82 0.73 -27.05 -0.40
C SER A 82 0.03 -25.90 0.31
N GLY A 83 -0.49 -24.91 -0.42
CA GLY A 83 -1.27 -23.80 0.17
C GLY A 83 -0.49 -23.02 1.23
N THR A 84 -1.10 -22.84 2.42
CA THR A 84 -0.52 -22.03 3.52
C THR A 84 0.87 -22.48 3.98
N PRO A 85 1.14 -23.77 4.23
CA PRO A 85 2.49 -24.28 4.47
C PRO A 85 3.52 -23.82 3.43
N GLY A 86 3.17 -23.86 2.14
CA GLY A 86 4.07 -23.42 1.07
C GLY A 86 4.38 -21.92 1.14
N LEU A 87 3.38 -21.09 1.46
CA LEU A 87 3.58 -19.64 1.63
C LEU A 87 4.55 -19.35 2.79
N VAL A 88 4.35 -20.02 3.93
CA VAL A 88 5.21 -19.86 5.12
C VAL A 88 6.65 -20.28 4.81
N ALA A 89 6.85 -21.39 4.07
CA ALA A 89 8.17 -21.85 3.65
C ALA A 89 8.91 -20.80 2.79
N VAL A 90 8.23 -20.20 1.82
CA VAL A 90 8.80 -19.17 0.94
C VAL A 90 9.17 -17.90 1.73
N LEU A 91 8.30 -17.47 2.67
CA LEU A 91 8.62 -16.34 3.55
C LEU A 91 9.77 -16.66 4.53
N ASN A 92 9.91 -17.90 4.99
CA ASN A 92 11.09 -18.31 5.77
C ASN A 92 12.37 -18.18 4.95
N GLY A 93 12.37 -18.61 3.69
CA GLY A 93 13.49 -18.39 2.76
C GLY A 93 13.83 -16.91 2.62
N TYR A 94 12.82 -16.03 2.49
CA TYR A 94 13.04 -14.58 2.53
C TYR A 94 13.69 -14.14 3.85
N ALA A 95 13.18 -14.58 5.00
CA ALA A 95 13.67 -14.19 6.31
C ALA A 95 15.16 -14.54 6.52
N VAL A 96 15.60 -15.69 6.01
CA VAL A 96 17.03 -16.08 5.99
C VAL A 96 17.84 -15.06 5.19
N THR A 97 17.43 -14.74 3.96
CA THR A 97 18.15 -13.73 3.14
C THR A 97 18.11 -12.33 3.75
N ALA A 98 17.03 -11.94 4.44
CA ALA A 98 16.95 -10.68 5.16
C ALA A 98 17.94 -10.64 6.33
N LYS A 99 18.09 -11.74 7.07
CA LYS A 99 19.10 -11.88 8.13
C LYS A 99 20.52 -11.75 7.58
N MET A 100 20.83 -12.43 6.48
CA MET A 100 22.13 -12.32 5.80
C MET A 100 22.41 -10.88 5.36
N LYS A 101 21.42 -10.21 4.76
CA LYS A 101 21.53 -8.80 4.36
C LYS A 101 21.90 -7.88 5.53
N ARG A 102 21.32 -8.12 6.72
CA ARG A 102 21.62 -7.36 7.95
C ARG A 102 23.01 -7.67 8.52
N ALA A 103 23.50 -8.90 8.35
CA ALA A 103 24.81 -9.30 8.84
C ALA A 103 25.97 -8.63 8.08
N GLY A 104 25.74 -8.17 6.84
CA GLY A 104 26.75 -7.49 6.02
C GLY A 104 27.59 -8.47 5.19
N GLY A 105 28.72 -8.00 4.65
CA GLY A 105 29.60 -8.81 3.79
C GLY A 105 29.22 -8.83 2.30
N ASP A 106 29.89 -9.70 1.54
CA ASP A 106 29.73 -9.77 0.07
C ASP A 106 28.33 -10.28 -0.32
N CYS A 107 27.83 -11.33 0.34
CA CYS A 107 26.48 -11.84 0.06
C CYS A 107 25.40 -10.79 0.38
N ALA A 108 25.56 -9.97 1.43
CA ALA A 108 24.64 -8.87 1.73
C ALA A 108 24.60 -7.82 0.61
N LYS A 109 25.76 -7.48 0.03
CA LYS A 109 25.85 -6.60 -1.14
C LYS A 109 25.14 -7.21 -2.35
N LYS A 110 25.35 -8.50 -2.64
CA LYS A 110 24.65 -9.20 -3.73
C LYS A 110 23.13 -9.22 -3.56
N ILE A 111 22.65 -9.44 -2.34
CA ILE A 111 21.22 -9.34 -2.02
C ILE A 111 20.70 -7.92 -2.26
N GLY A 112 21.47 -6.90 -1.84
CA GLY A 112 21.16 -5.49 -2.11
C GLY A 112 21.09 -5.18 -3.61
N ASP A 113 22.04 -5.65 -4.39
CA ASP A 113 22.08 -5.48 -5.85
C ASP A 113 20.87 -6.17 -6.52
N ALA A 114 20.48 -7.37 -6.05
CA ALA A 114 19.29 -8.07 -6.54
C ALA A 114 17.99 -7.32 -6.23
N ASP A 115 17.83 -6.83 -5.00
CA ASP A 115 16.69 -5.98 -4.61
C ASP A 115 16.65 -4.71 -5.47
N GLY A 116 17.80 -4.08 -5.72
CA GLY A 116 17.93 -2.88 -6.55
C GLY A 116 17.61 -3.12 -8.02
N ALA A 117 18.00 -4.28 -8.57
CA ALA A 117 17.67 -4.67 -9.94
C ALA A 117 16.15 -4.89 -10.11
N LEU A 118 15.50 -5.55 -9.14
CA LEU A 118 14.05 -5.72 -9.15
C LEU A 118 13.32 -4.38 -9.07
N ALA A 119 13.71 -3.52 -8.12
CA ALA A 119 13.19 -2.17 -7.97
C ALA A 119 13.37 -1.33 -9.24
N SER A 120 14.51 -1.46 -9.92
CA SER A 120 14.79 -0.79 -11.20
C SER A 120 13.91 -1.32 -12.34
N ALA A 121 13.59 -2.61 -12.35
CA ALA A 121 12.68 -3.20 -13.34
C ALA A 121 11.26 -2.65 -13.18
N GLU A 122 10.78 -2.50 -11.95
CA GLU A 122 9.45 -1.92 -11.62
C GLU A 122 9.35 -0.43 -11.96
N ARG A 123 10.47 0.30 -11.88
CA ARG A 123 10.57 1.72 -12.25
C ARG A 123 10.89 1.95 -13.73
N ARG A 124 11.14 0.90 -14.51
CA ARG A 124 11.62 1.01 -15.89
C ARG A 124 10.67 1.80 -16.79
N LYS A 125 9.35 1.66 -16.59
CA LYS A 125 8.33 2.43 -17.36
C LYS A 125 8.44 3.94 -17.12
N PHE A 126 9.03 4.36 -16.01
CA PHE A 126 9.24 5.76 -15.64
C PHE A 126 10.64 6.27 -15.96
N LYS A 127 11.53 5.47 -16.60
CA LYS A 127 12.92 5.85 -16.86
C LYS A 127 13.05 7.21 -17.56
N GLY A 128 12.20 7.49 -18.55
CA GLY A 128 12.18 8.79 -19.23
C GLY A 128 11.85 9.96 -18.29
N ALA A 129 10.90 9.76 -17.37
CA ALA A 129 10.55 10.76 -16.36
C ALA A 129 11.70 10.95 -15.35
N PHE A 130 12.39 9.88 -14.94
CA PHE A 130 13.59 9.98 -14.09
C PHE A 130 14.74 10.75 -14.78
N ILE A 131 14.91 10.59 -16.10
CA ILE A 131 15.88 11.37 -16.88
C ILE A 131 15.46 12.84 -16.96
N ALA A 132 14.20 13.12 -17.31
CA ALA A 132 13.68 14.48 -17.45
C ALA A 132 13.71 15.25 -16.13
N ALA A 133 13.44 14.58 -15.00
CA ALA A 133 13.56 15.16 -13.67
C ALA A 133 15.01 15.29 -13.19
N GLY A 134 16.00 14.81 -13.96
CA GLY A 134 17.42 14.84 -13.60
C GLY A 134 17.79 13.89 -12.46
N VAL A 135 16.94 12.93 -12.09
CA VAL A 135 17.15 12.06 -10.91
C VAL A 135 18.25 11.03 -11.14
N LEU A 136 18.48 10.60 -12.38
CA LEU A 136 19.53 9.59 -12.68
C LEU A 136 20.96 10.16 -12.67
N ASN A 137 21.12 11.48 -12.73
CA ASN A 137 22.41 12.18 -12.69
C ASN A 137 22.31 13.37 -11.71
N PRO A 138 22.11 13.13 -10.41
CA PRO A 138 22.01 14.23 -9.46
C PRO A 138 23.37 14.91 -9.34
N VAL A 139 23.40 16.25 -9.37
CA VAL A 139 24.59 17.01 -8.98
C VAL A 139 24.81 16.75 -7.48
N PRO A 140 26.00 16.27 -7.06
CA PRO A 140 26.27 16.01 -5.65
C PRO A 140 26.03 17.27 -4.79
N GLY A 141 25.30 17.12 -3.68
CA GLY A 141 25.12 18.17 -2.67
C GLY A 141 23.82 18.98 -2.74
N THR A 142 23.09 18.98 -3.87
CA THR A 142 21.80 19.70 -3.96
C THR A 142 20.82 19.02 -4.93
N LEU A 143 19.84 18.29 -4.38
CA LEU A 143 18.68 17.86 -5.15
C LEU A 143 17.75 19.06 -5.38
N SER A 144 17.39 19.31 -6.64
CA SER A 144 16.35 20.26 -7.02
C SER A 144 14.99 19.87 -6.42
N PRO A 145 14.05 20.81 -6.28
CA PRO A 145 12.71 20.49 -5.78
C PRO A 145 12.03 19.35 -6.56
N ILE A 146 12.15 19.35 -7.89
CA ILE A 146 11.54 18.31 -8.73
C ILE A 146 12.20 16.94 -8.53
N GLN A 147 13.52 16.87 -8.32
CA GLN A 147 14.22 15.63 -7.99
C GLN A 147 13.75 15.07 -6.64
N LYS A 148 13.60 15.94 -5.62
CA LYS A 148 13.10 15.54 -4.30
C LYS A 148 11.68 14.99 -4.38
N ILE A 149 10.79 15.66 -5.13
CA ILE A 149 9.41 15.20 -5.33
C ILE A 149 9.39 13.85 -6.03
N PHE A 150 10.14 13.67 -7.13
CA PHE A 150 10.15 12.39 -7.85
C PHE A 150 10.66 11.24 -6.98
N LEU A 151 11.68 11.48 -6.15
CA LEU A 151 12.18 10.50 -5.19
C LEU A 151 11.20 10.24 -4.04
N GLU A 152 10.45 11.25 -3.60
CA GLU A 152 9.43 11.12 -2.56
C GLU A 152 8.20 10.37 -3.08
N LEU A 153 7.72 10.70 -4.28
CA LEU A 153 6.58 10.02 -4.90
C LEU A 153 6.93 8.60 -5.32
N ASP A 154 8.18 8.34 -5.70
CA ASP A 154 8.69 7.02 -6.06
C ASP A 154 7.77 6.25 -7.04
N PRO A 155 7.54 6.76 -8.26
CA PRO A 155 6.63 6.14 -9.20
C PRO A 155 7.15 4.77 -9.66
N TRP A 156 6.33 3.73 -9.55
CA TRP A 156 6.67 2.37 -9.95
C TRP A 156 5.44 1.62 -10.46
N CYS A 157 5.66 0.49 -11.16
CA CYS A 157 4.60 -0.39 -11.57
C CYS A 157 4.79 -1.79 -10.99
N ALA A 158 3.75 -2.31 -10.35
CA ALA A 158 3.72 -3.67 -9.92
C ALA A 158 3.76 -4.61 -11.12
N THR A 159 4.40 -5.74 -10.89
CA THR A 159 4.38 -6.86 -11.83
C THR A 159 3.26 -7.80 -11.40
N ALA A 160 2.28 -8.04 -12.26
CA ALA A 160 1.28 -9.08 -12.02
C ALA A 160 1.98 -10.42 -11.72
N THR A 161 1.57 -11.08 -10.64
CA THR A 161 2.15 -12.32 -10.13
C THR A 161 1.19 -13.49 -10.13
N ALA A 162 -0.10 -13.29 -10.46
CA ALA A 162 -1.10 -14.35 -10.58
C ALA A 162 -2.02 -14.16 -11.81
N ALA A 163 -2.76 -15.22 -12.15
CA ALA A 163 -3.84 -15.15 -13.13
C ALA A 163 -5.04 -14.33 -12.60
N ASN A 164 -5.95 -13.92 -13.50
CA ASN A 164 -7.11 -13.09 -13.15
C ASN A 164 -7.98 -13.80 -12.10
N PHE A 165 -8.26 -13.15 -10.96
CA PHE A 165 -9.45 -13.48 -10.17
C PHE A 165 -10.64 -13.01 -10.99
N ASP A 166 -11.71 -13.80 -11.13
CA ASP A 166 -12.98 -13.42 -11.79
C ASP A 166 -12.93 -12.70 -13.17
N GLY A 167 -11.79 -12.71 -13.86
CA GLY A 167 -11.57 -11.94 -15.09
C GLY A 167 -10.98 -10.54 -14.84
N SER A 168 -10.92 -10.05 -13.60
CA SER A 168 -10.24 -8.81 -13.24
C SER A 168 -8.71 -9.01 -13.20
N ARG A 169 -8.01 -8.33 -14.10
CA ARG A 169 -6.55 -8.14 -14.02
C ARG A 169 -6.21 -6.76 -14.51
N ASP A 170 -5.59 -5.99 -13.63
CA ASP A 170 -4.92 -4.77 -14.04
C ASP A 170 -3.63 -5.16 -14.78
N THR A 171 -3.57 -4.85 -16.07
CA THR A 171 -2.39 -5.13 -16.91
C THR A 171 -1.31 -4.07 -16.78
N ASN A 172 -1.59 -2.97 -16.06
CA ASN A 172 -0.68 -1.85 -15.87
C ASN A 172 -0.80 -1.20 -14.47
N PRO A 173 -0.63 -1.96 -13.38
CA PRO A 173 -0.79 -1.44 -12.02
C PRO A 173 0.40 -0.57 -11.66
N CYS A 174 0.25 0.74 -11.79
CA CYS A 174 1.30 1.70 -11.49
C CYS A 174 0.83 2.66 -10.40
N PHE A 175 1.74 3.00 -9.47
CA PHE A 175 1.44 3.85 -8.33
C PHE A 175 2.59 4.83 -8.05
N ALA A 176 2.23 5.98 -7.48
CA ALA A 176 3.13 7.05 -7.09
C ALA A 176 2.50 7.76 -5.88
N GLY A 177 3.32 8.09 -4.89
CA GLY A 177 2.90 8.68 -3.62
C GLY A 177 2.77 7.66 -2.48
N GLU A 178 3.23 6.42 -2.66
CA GLU A 178 3.09 5.36 -1.65
C GLU A 178 3.99 5.63 -0.43
N ILE A 179 5.24 6.06 -0.69
CA ILE A 179 6.21 6.39 0.36
C ILE A 179 5.67 7.46 1.33
N PRO A 180 5.15 8.62 0.89
CA PRO A 180 4.64 9.61 1.82
C PRO A 180 3.42 9.09 2.60
N ILE A 181 2.55 8.26 1.99
CA ILE A 181 1.42 7.64 2.69
C ILE A 181 1.93 6.69 3.77
N LEU A 182 2.83 5.76 3.42
CA LEU A 182 3.47 4.84 4.37
C LEU A 182 4.22 5.59 5.47
N GLY A 183 4.86 6.72 5.13
CA GLY A 183 5.50 7.61 6.10
C GLY A 183 4.52 8.25 7.07
N ALA A 184 3.32 8.59 6.62
CA ALA A 184 2.26 9.13 7.47
C ALA A 184 1.52 8.05 8.29
N LEU A 185 1.52 6.79 7.84
CA LEU A 185 0.96 5.63 8.56
C LEU A 185 1.95 4.99 9.54
N ARG A 186 3.18 5.48 9.61
CA ARG A 186 4.22 4.92 10.46
C ARG A 186 4.07 5.47 11.88
N ASP A 187 4.14 4.57 12.86
CA ASP A 187 4.19 4.94 14.28
C ASP A 187 5.48 5.73 14.57
N ALA A 188 5.33 7.00 14.92
CA ALA A 188 6.42 7.90 15.27
C ALA A 188 6.86 7.78 16.75
N ALA A 189 6.00 7.22 17.61
CA ALA A 189 6.25 7.10 19.04
C ALA A 189 7.11 5.87 19.39
N ASN A 190 7.16 4.86 18.51
CA ASN A 190 7.94 3.66 18.76
C ASN A 190 9.39 3.80 18.30
N THR A 191 10.29 4.04 19.26
CA THR A 191 11.74 4.19 19.08
C THR A 191 12.45 2.92 18.58
N SER A 192 11.74 1.78 18.47
CA SER A 192 12.29 0.50 17.99
C SER A 192 12.03 0.20 16.50
N GLY A 193 11.37 1.11 15.76
CA GLY A 193 11.48 1.17 14.30
C GLY A 193 10.21 0.82 13.52
N ARG A 194 9.97 1.60 12.45
CA ARG A 194 9.17 1.34 11.23
C ARG A 194 7.92 0.41 11.32
N THR A 195 7.16 0.35 12.42
CA THR A 195 5.91 -0.43 12.43
C THR A 195 4.71 0.40 11.98
N TYR A 196 3.65 -0.29 11.58
CA TYR A 196 2.35 0.29 11.19
C TYR A 196 1.25 -0.05 12.22
N PHE A 197 1.62 -0.54 13.40
CA PHE A 197 0.68 -1.15 14.34
C PHE A 197 -0.38 -0.16 14.84
N GLU A 198 0.02 1.04 15.27
CA GLU A 198 -0.90 2.06 15.78
C GLU A 198 -1.93 2.48 14.73
N SER A 199 -1.49 2.81 13.51
CA SER A 199 -2.42 3.14 12.41
C SER A 199 -3.32 1.96 12.05
N GLY A 200 -2.83 0.72 12.14
CA GLY A 200 -3.65 -0.48 11.99
C GLY A 200 -4.80 -0.53 13.02
N MET A 201 -4.52 -0.26 14.30
CA MET A 201 -5.55 -0.20 15.35
C MET A 201 -6.55 0.94 15.12
N LYS A 202 -6.07 2.12 14.72
CA LYS A 202 -6.95 3.25 14.41
C LYS A 202 -7.88 2.96 13.23
N ILE A 203 -7.39 2.27 12.20
CA ILE A 203 -8.21 1.81 11.07
C ILE A 203 -9.22 0.76 11.53
N ASP A 204 -8.82 -0.21 12.37
CA ASP A 204 -9.76 -1.21 12.88
C ASP A 204 -10.91 -0.56 13.67
N GLN A 205 -10.59 0.40 14.54
CA GLN A 205 -11.59 1.17 15.27
C GLN A 205 -12.48 2.01 14.34
N PHE A 206 -11.88 2.66 13.33
CA PHE A 206 -12.63 3.39 12.30
C PHE A 206 -13.62 2.49 11.57
N VAL A 207 -13.20 1.30 11.11
CA VAL A 207 -14.05 0.35 10.38
C VAL A 207 -15.18 -0.17 11.28
N GLN A 208 -14.91 -0.43 12.56
CA GLN A 208 -15.93 -0.82 13.54
C GLN A 208 -16.97 0.29 13.77
N ASN A 209 -16.52 1.53 13.96
CA ASN A 209 -17.39 2.69 14.13
C ASN A 209 -18.24 2.93 12.87
N LEU A 210 -17.64 2.76 11.69
CA LEU A 210 -18.35 2.84 10.41
C LEU A 210 -19.44 1.76 10.30
N ALA A 211 -19.12 0.51 10.66
CA ALA A 211 -20.09 -0.58 10.68
C ALA A 211 -21.25 -0.30 11.65
N ALA A 212 -20.97 0.25 12.83
CA ALA A 212 -21.99 0.65 13.79
C ALA A 212 -22.90 1.74 13.22
N ALA A 213 -22.33 2.76 12.56
CA ALA A 213 -23.10 3.83 11.93
C ALA A 213 -23.99 3.33 10.79
N VAL A 214 -23.50 2.39 9.97
CA VAL A 214 -24.27 1.73 8.91
C VAL A 214 -25.42 0.91 9.49
N ASN A 215 -25.16 0.11 10.52
CA ASN A 215 -26.19 -0.72 11.18
C ASN A 215 -27.27 0.12 11.87
N ALA A 216 -26.89 1.27 12.42
CA ALA A 216 -27.81 2.25 13.01
C ALA A 216 -28.63 3.02 11.96
N LYS A 217 -28.38 2.81 10.65
CA LYS A 217 -29.01 3.54 9.54
C LYS A 217 -28.91 5.06 9.73
N ALA A 218 -27.71 5.54 10.10
CA ALA A 218 -27.46 6.96 10.27
C ALA A 218 -27.91 7.74 9.01
N SER A 219 -28.59 8.87 9.21
CA SER A 219 -29.03 9.74 8.11
C SER A 219 -27.87 10.51 7.47
N THR A 220 -26.70 10.54 8.11
CA THR A 220 -25.43 11.07 7.58
C THR A 220 -24.29 10.42 8.37
N ILE A 221 -23.19 10.12 7.70
CA ILE A 221 -21.98 9.57 8.32
C ILE A 221 -20.82 10.56 8.15
N ALA A 222 -20.33 11.12 9.26
CA ALA A 222 -19.17 12.02 9.28
C ALA A 222 -17.87 11.22 9.56
N ILE A 223 -17.06 10.99 8.53
CA ILE A 223 -15.89 10.10 8.51
C ILE A 223 -14.86 10.45 9.60
N GLU A 224 -14.53 11.73 9.75
CA GLU A 224 -13.52 12.19 10.68
C GLU A 224 -13.88 11.86 12.13
N SER A 225 -15.18 11.84 12.45
CA SER A 225 -15.69 11.53 13.80
C SER A 225 -15.61 10.05 14.15
N LEU A 226 -15.39 9.19 13.15
CA LEU A 226 -15.24 7.75 13.34
C LEU A 226 -13.79 7.37 13.70
N PHE A 227 -12.83 8.27 13.50
CA PHE A 227 -11.44 8.09 13.95
C PHE A 227 -11.29 8.43 15.44
N PRO A 228 -10.26 7.88 16.11
CA PRO A 228 -9.99 8.22 17.51
C PRO A 228 -9.75 9.72 17.70
N ALA A 229 -10.19 10.25 18.84
CA ALA A 229 -9.96 11.66 19.19
C ALA A 229 -8.46 11.99 19.15
N GLY A 230 -8.11 13.16 18.60
CA GLY A 230 -6.72 13.60 18.44
C GLY A 230 -6.01 13.06 17.20
N THR A 231 -6.65 12.22 16.37
CA THR A 231 -6.10 11.83 15.07
C THR A 231 -5.98 13.05 14.16
N GLY A 232 -4.76 13.38 13.72
CA GLY A 232 -4.52 14.55 12.88
C GLY A 232 -5.05 14.38 11.46
N ASN A 233 -5.43 15.48 10.80
CA ASN A 233 -6.02 15.46 9.45
C ASN A 233 -5.14 14.76 8.40
N ARG A 234 -3.81 14.91 8.49
CA ARG A 234 -2.85 14.20 7.61
C ARG A 234 -2.88 12.70 7.80
N GLU A 235 -3.00 12.22 9.03
CA GLU A 235 -3.09 10.80 9.35
C GLU A 235 -4.43 10.22 8.89
N VAL A 236 -5.54 10.94 9.14
CA VAL A 236 -6.88 10.59 8.63
C VAL A 236 -6.84 10.42 7.11
N LEU A 237 -6.30 11.40 6.39
CA LEU A 237 -6.20 11.32 4.93
C LEU A 237 -5.29 10.16 4.49
N ALA A 238 -4.17 9.90 5.15
CA ALA A 238 -3.30 8.76 4.82
C ALA A 238 -4.02 7.41 4.99
N MET A 239 -4.76 7.24 6.09
CA MET A 239 -5.56 6.04 6.35
C MET A 239 -6.68 5.86 5.33
N LEU A 240 -7.38 6.94 4.99
CA LEU A 240 -8.39 6.91 3.93
C LEU A 240 -7.77 6.61 2.57
N THR A 241 -6.64 7.23 2.21
CA THR A 241 -5.94 6.96 0.96
C THR A 241 -5.57 5.49 0.87
N TYR A 242 -5.04 4.91 1.94
CA TYR A 242 -4.78 3.48 2.01
C TYR A 242 -6.03 2.64 1.75
N LEU A 243 -7.15 2.95 2.43
CA LEU A 243 -8.41 2.22 2.28
C LEU A 243 -9.05 2.38 0.89
N TYR A 244 -8.78 3.49 0.19
CA TYR A 244 -9.29 3.79 -1.16
C TYR A 244 -8.34 3.38 -2.29
N ALA A 245 -7.05 3.19 -2.02
CA ALA A 245 -6.04 2.94 -3.05
C ALA A 245 -6.38 1.70 -3.88
N ALA A 246 -6.14 1.82 -5.20
CA ALA A 246 -6.68 0.96 -6.26
C ALA A 246 -6.34 -0.53 -6.16
N GLY A 247 -5.44 -0.97 -5.28
CA GLY A 247 -5.26 -2.38 -4.97
C GLY A 247 -6.45 -2.95 -4.21
N THR A 248 -7.55 -3.30 -4.90
CA THR A 248 -8.47 -4.30 -4.37
C THR A 248 -7.74 -5.64 -4.30
N SER A 249 -8.18 -6.52 -3.42
CA SER A 249 -7.54 -7.82 -3.18
C SER A 249 -7.57 -8.81 -4.35
N GLU A 250 -8.15 -8.40 -5.48
CA GLU A 250 -8.51 -9.25 -6.61
C GLU A 250 -7.59 -9.03 -7.83
N LEU A 251 -6.71 -8.02 -7.79
CA LEU A 251 -6.02 -7.55 -9.00
C LEU A 251 -4.78 -8.37 -9.45
N GLY A 252 -4.41 -9.44 -8.74
CA GLY A 252 -3.33 -10.34 -9.18
C GLY A 252 -1.90 -9.85 -8.93
N TRP A 253 -1.70 -8.85 -8.06
CA TRP A 253 -0.38 -8.33 -7.66
C TRP A 253 -0.38 -7.86 -6.20
N VAL A 254 0.82 -7.74 -5.63
CA VAL A 254 1.05 -7.12 -4.31
C VAL A 254 1.38 -5.65 -4.52
N ASP A 255 0.58 -4.75 -3.93
CA ASP A 255 0.84 -3.31 -3.94
C ASP A 255 1.98 -2.92 -3.00
N GLY A 256 2.47 -1.68 -3.07
CA GLY A 256 3.64 -1.28 -2.29
C GLY A 256 3.31 -1.14 -0.81
N PHE A 257 2.04 -0.95 -0.47
CA PHE A 257 1.54 -1.10 0.90
C PHE A 257 1.70 -2.54 1.39
N GLY A 258 1.14 -3.50 0.67
CA GLY A 258 1.23 -4.93 0.94
C GLY A 258 2.68 -5.39 1.04
N GLU A 259 3.51 -4.97 0.08
CA GLU A 259 4.95 -5.21 0.07
C GLU A 259 5.58 -4.72 1.36
N SER A 260 5.28 -3.48 1.76
CA SER A 260 5.82 -2.88 2.98
C SER A 260 5.40 -3.63 4.24
N PHE A 261 4.17 -4.13 4.33
CA PHE A 261 3.67 -4.79 5.54
C PHE A 261 4.34 -6.14 5.80
N TRP A 262 4.42 -7.03 4.79
CA TRP A 262 5.08 -8.32 4.98
C TRP A 262 6.60 -8.16 5.06
N ARG A 263 7.19 -7.31 4.22
CA ARG A 263 8.64 -7.13 4.14
C ARG A 263 9.21 -6.50 5.40
N THR A 264 8.60 -5.42 5.87
CA THR A 264 9.08 -4.73 7.09
C THR A 264 9.01 -5.66 8.30
N SER A 265 7.97 -6.50 8.40
CA SER A 265 7.86 -7.51 9.47
C SER A 265 9.05 -8.46 9.49
N LEU A 266 9.41 -9.04 8.34
CA LEU A 266 10.55 -9.97 8.24
C LEU A 266 11.90 -9.25 8.40
N ASP A 267 12.00 -8.03 7.88
CA ASP A 267 13.18 -7.19 8.04
C ASP A 267 13.44 -6.80 9.51
N GLN A 268 12.38 -6.78 10.33
CA GLN A 268 12.43 -6.59 11.79
C GLN A 268 12.55 -7.89 12.60
N GLY A 269 12.63 -9.05 11.93
CA GLY A 269 12.82 -10.35 12.58
C GLY A 269 11.55 -11.03 13.09
N ALA A 270 10.36 -10.58 12.66
CA ALA A 270 9.12 -11.31 12.91
C ALA A 270 9.11 -12.67 12.18
N SER A 271 8.29 -13.60 12.67
CA SER A 271 8.09 -14.90 12.00
C SER A 271 7.36 -14.75 10.66
N ALA A 272 7.54 -15.71 9.74
CA ALA A 272 6.79 -15.77 8.49
C ALA A 272 5.26 -15.77 8.72
N VAL A 273 4.78 -16.50 9.72
CA VAL A 273 3.35 -16.53 10.08
C VAL A 273 2.87 -15.14 10.50
N THR A 274 3.66 -14.42 11.30
CA THR A 274 3.35 -13.03 11.69
C THR A 274 3.28 -12.11 10.47
N ALA A 275 4.24 -12.21 9.54
CA ALA A 275 4.27 -11.39 8.33
C ALA A 275 3.06 -11.65 7.40
N VAL A 276 2.68 -12.92 7.21
CA VAL A 276 1.44 -13.28 6.47
C VAL A 276 0.22 -12.70 7.18
N GLY A 277 0.14 -12.86 8.50
CA GLY A 277 -0.97 -12.32 9.30
C GLY A 277 -1.10 -10.81 9.17
N GLN A 278 0.00 -10.07 9.19
CA GLN A 278 -0.01 -8.62 8.97
C GLN A 278 -0.50 -8.25 7.57
N TYR A 279 0.05 -8.88 6.53
CA TYR A 279 -0.38 -8.64 5.14
C TYR A 279 -1.89 -8.87 4.96
N LEU A 280 -2.39 -10.03 5.41
CA LEU A 280 -3.82 -10.37 5.29
C LEU A 280 -4.70 -9.46 6.15
N SER A 281 -4.27 -9.09 7.36
CA SER A 281 -4.98 -8.17 8.24
C SER A 281 -5.17 -6.80 7.58
N TRP A 282 -4.14 -6.27 6.95
CA TRP A 282 -4.21 -5.02 6.21
C TRP A 282 -5.16 -5.12 5.02
N LEU A 283 -5.04 -6.15 4.18
CA LEU A 283 -5.99 -6.36 3.07
C LEU A 283 -7.45 -6.45 3.56
N ASN A 284 -7.70 -7.19 4.63
CA ASN A 284 -9.04 -7.34 5.18
C ASN A 284 -9.66 -5.99 5.61
N ARG A 285 -8.86 -5.02 6.10
CA ARG A 285 -9.34 -3.66 6.39
C ARG A 285 -9.87 -2.97 5.14
N LYS A 286 -9.16 -3.06 4.01
CA LYS A 286 -9.61 -2.52 2.72
C LYS A 286 -10.93 -3.15 2.29
N ASP A 287 -11.07 -4.47 2.41
CA ASP A 287 -12.29 -5.15 1.96
C ASP A 287 -13.50 -4.82 2.84
N GLN A 288 -13.30 -4.78 4.16
CA GLN A 288 -14.36 -4.39 5.09
C GLN A 288 -14.84 -2.97 4.79
N PHE A 289 -13.89 -2.04 4.59
CA PHE A 289 -14.21 -0.69 4.18
C PHE A 289 -14.96 -0.64 2.84
N ALA A 290 -14.49 -1.36 1.82
CA ALA A 290 -15.13 -1.41 0.50
C ALA A 290 -16.56 -1.94 0.56
N ARG A 291 -16.82 -2.99 1.36
CA ARG A 291 -18.16 -3.54 1.59
C ARG A 291 -19.08 -2.53 2.28
N LEU A 292 -18.63 -1.91 3.37
CA LEU A 292 -19.40 -0.89 4.09
C LEU A 292 -19.71 0.30 3.19
N ARG A 293 -18.74 0.78 2.41
CA ARG A 293 -18.94 1.85 1.43
C ARG A 293 -20.01 1.48 0.40
N LYS A 294 -20.04 0.24 -0.09
CA LYS A 294 -21.07 -0.24 -1.01
C LYS A 294 -22.46 -0.20 -0.37
N GLN A 295 -22.59 -0.60 0.90
CA GLN A 295 -23.85 -0.54 1.65
C GLN A 295 -24.34 0.90 1.85
N ILE A 296 -23.45 1.80 2.26
CA ILE A 296 -23.74 3.24 2.42
C ILE A 296 -24.27 3.83 1.12
N ARG A 297 -23.59 3.56 -0.01
CA ARG A 297 -24.02 4.00 -1.34
C ARG A 297 -25.39 3.44 -1.72
N ALA A 298 -25.62 2.15 -1.49
CA ALA A 298 -26.91 1.51 -1.80
C ALA A 298 -28.06 2.07 -0.96
N ALA A 299 -27.78 2.53 0.26
CA ALA A 299 -28.76 3.16 1.15
C ALA A 299 -29.00 4.66 0.86
N GLY A 300 -28.19 5.29 -0.01
CA GLY A 300 -28.27 6.74 -0.25
C GLY A 300 -27.88 7.59 0.96
N THR A 301 -27.14 7.03 1.92
CA THR A 301 -26.70 7.77 3.12
C THR A 301 -25.55 8.72 2.76
N PRO A 302 -25.69 10.05 2.96
CA PRO A 302 -24.61 11.01 2.78
C PRO A 302 -23.39 10.63 3.61
N PHE A 303 -22.26 10.45 2.95
CA PHE A 303 -20.97 10.20 3.56
C PHE A 303 -20.19 11.51 3.51
N LYS A 304 -19.75 12.06 4.64
CA LYS A 304 -19.08 13.37 4.70
C LYS A 304 -17.70 13.23 5.29
N LEU A 305 -16.75 13.99 4.77
CA LEU A 305 -15.45 14.21 5.39
C LEU A 305 -15.32 15.70 5.72
N TRP A 306 -15.32 16.00 7.01
CA TRP A 306 -15.51 17.32 7.55
C TRP A 306 -16.82 17.92 7.03
N LYS A 307 -16.75 18.94 6.16
CA LYS A 307 -17.92 19.63 5.63
C LYS A 307 -18.29 19.22 4.20
N ARG A 308 -17.47 18.38 3.56
CA ARG A 308 -17.66 18.01 2.16
C ARG A 308 -18.30 16.64 2.07
N GLU A 309 -19.36 16.54 1.28
CA GLU A 309 -19.93 15.26 0.92
C GLU A 309 -18.97 14.49 -0.01
N ILE A 310 -18.82 13.21 0.29
CA ILE A 310 -17.95 12.22 -0.35
C ILE A 310 -18.68 11.51 -1.49
N GLU A 311 -19.86 11.99 -1.89
CA GLU A 311 -20.58 11.43 -3.04
C GLU A 311 -19.67 11.44 -4.27
N GLY A 312 -19.46 10.26 -4.85
CA GLY A 312 -18.56 10.10 -5.99
C GLY A 312 -17.06 10.21 -5.69
N TRP A 313 -16.62 10.43 -4.44
CA TRP A 313 -15.20 10.54 -4.12
C TRP A 313 -14.46 9.31 -4.56
N ASN A 314 -13.78 9.50 -5.68
CA ASN A 314 -12.94 8.52 -6.30
C ASN A 314 -11.62 8.50 -5.53
N HIS A 315 -10.90 7.39 -5.62
CA HIS A 315 -9.56 7.27 -5.05
C HIS A 315 -8.63 8.43 -5.49
N HIS A 316 -8.82 8.97 -6.70
CA HIS A 316 -8.16 10.18 -7.21
C HIS A 316 -8.26 11.40 -6.27
N GLU A 317 -9.45 11.66 -5.71
CA GLU A 317 -9.67 12.80 -4.81
C GLU A 317 -8.98 12.60 -3.47
N VAL A 318 -9.06 11.37 -2.92
CA VAL A 318 -8.48 11.04 -1.61
C VAL A 318 -6.95 11.03 -1.68
N ILE A 319 -6.35 10.47 -2.74
CA ILE A 319 -4.90 10.51 -2.97
C ILE A 319 -4.42 11.96 -3.09
N SER A 320 -5.12 12.77 -3.87
CA SER A 320 -4.77 14.18 -4.08
C SER A 320 -4.91 15.01 -2.82
N ALA A 321 -5.97 14.78 -2.04
CA ALA A 321 -6.18 15.43 -0.76
C ALA A 321 -5.07 15.09 0.23
N PHE A 322 -4.66 13.82 0.30
CA PHE A 322 -3.53 13.41 1.13
C PHE A 322 -2.23 14.11 0.69
N LEU A 323 -1.88 14.07 -0.59
CA LEU A 323 -0.62 14.65 -1.08
C LEU A 323 -0.57 16.17 -0.84
N ALA A 324 -1.65 16.87 -1.16
CA ALA A 324 -1.81 18.29 -0.84
C ALA A 324 -1.63 18.56 0.66
N CYS A 325 -2.35 17.82 1.51
CA CYS A 325 -2.25 17.95 2.95
C CYS A 325 -0.82 17.67 3.47
N ASN A 326 -0.15 16.65 2.92
CA ASN A 326 1.20 16.25 3.30
C ASN A 326 2.22 17.36 3.05
N PHE A 327 2.15 18.02 1.88
CA PHE A 327 3.03 19.15 1.56
C PHE A 327 2.63 20.42 2.31
N GLU A 328 1.33 20.71 2.45
CA GLU A 328 0.84 21.88 3.19
C GLU A 328 1.29 21.81 4.66
N ALA A 329 1.16 20.65 5.31
CA ALA A 329 1.58 20.44 6.70
C ALA A 329 3.09 20.62 6.92
N ARG A 330 3.90 20.54 5.86
CA ARG A 330 5.35 20.78 5.87
C ARG A 330 5.74 22.22 5.54
N GLY A 331 4.77 23.07 5.19
CA GLY A 331 5.02 24.45 4.74
C GLY A 331 5.35 24.58 3.25
N ASP A 332 5.20 23.51 2.47
CA ASP A 332 5.53 23.48 1.03
C ASP A 332 4.31 23.88 0.16
N ASP A 333 3.78 25.11 0.28
CA ASP A 333 2.53 25.56 -0.40
C ASP A 333 2.57 25.37 -1.92
N LEU A 334 3.74 25.61 -2.55
CA LEU A 334 3.91 25.40 -3.99
C LEU A 334 3.71 23.92 -4.37
N LEU A 335 4.23 22.98 -3.57
CA LEU A 335 4.12 21.55 -3.82
C LEU A 335 2.72 21.05 -3.51
N ALA A 336 2.11 21.57 -2.45
CA ALA A 336 0.74 21.27 -2.07
C ALA A 336 -0.26 21.62 -3.18
N ARG A 337 0.04 22.64 -3.99
CA ARG A 337 -0.74 23.00 -5.19
C ARG A 337 -0.37 22.16 -6.40
N THR A 338 0.92 22.11 -6.74
CA THR A 338 1.34 21.63 -8.07
C THR A 338 1.42 20.12 -8.17
N VAL A 339 1.79 19.41 -7.09
CA VAL A 339 1.99 17.95 -7.16
C VAL A 339 0.67 17.21 -7.42
N PRO A 340 -0.46 17.48 -6.72
CA PRO A 340 -1.72 16.79 -7.03
C PRO A 340 -2.21 17.03 -8.45
N GLU A 341 -2.04 18.26 -8.98
CA GLU A 341 -2.45 18.62 -10.34
C GLU A 341 -1.59 17.91 -11.39
N ALA A 342 -0.27 17.95 -11.23
CA ALA A 342 0.66 17.27 -12.13
C ALA A 342 0.46 15.75 -12.10
N LEU A 343 0.19 15.18 -10.91
CA LEU A 343 -0.14 13.78 -10.75
C LEU A 343 -1.41 13.43 -11.53
N GLY A 344 -2.48 14.22 -11.40
CA GLY A 344 -3.72 14.01 -12.15
C GLY A 344 -3.50 14.01 -13.66
N VAL A 345 -2.82 15.03 -14.20
CA VAL A 345 -2.54 15.08 -15.65
C VAL A 345 -1.73 13.87 -16.11
N ALA A 346 -0.73 13.45 -15.34
CA ALA A 346 0.11 12.31 -15.69
C ALA A 346 -0.61 10.96 -15.62
N TYR A 347 -1.34 10.71 -14.53
CA TYR A 347 -2.09 9.47 -14.30
C TYR A 347 -3.24 9.33 -15.30
N GLU A 348 -4.06 10.35 -15.40
CA GLU A 348 -5.20 10.30 -16.31
C GLU A 348 -4.75 10.33 -17.76
N GLY A 349 -3.60 10.94 -18.07
CA GLY A 349 -3.02 10.90 -19.41
C GLY A 349 -2.63 9.48 -19.83
N LYS A 350 -2.10 8.68 -18.89
CA LYS A 350 -1.82 7.26 -19.10
C LYS A 350 -3.11 6.48 -19.37
N ASP A 351 -4.15 6.73 -18.59
CA ASP A 351 -5.44 6.02 -18.70
C ASP A 351 -6.20 6.45 -19.96
N PHE A 352 -6.14 7.72 -20.35
CA PHE A 352 -6.61 8.22 -21.64
C PHE A 352 -5.99 7.43 -22.79
N VAL A 353 -4.66 7.30 -22.84
CA VAL A 353 -3.98 6.54 -23.90
C VAL A 353 -4.36 5.06 -23.86
N SER A 354 -4.53 4.48 -22.67
CA SER A 354 -5.01 3.09 -22.55
C SER A 354 -6.42 2.94 -23.10
N HIS A 355 -7.35 3.82 -22.74
CA HIS A 355 -8.74 3.79 -23.22
C HIS A 355 -8.83 3.92 -24.75
N ILE A 356 -7.98 4.75 -25.37
CA ILE A 356 -7.88 4.83 -26.83
C ILE A 356 -7.43 3.49 -27.42
N ARG A 357 -6.38 2.89 -26.85
CA ARG A 357 -5.88 1.57 -27.29
C ARG A 357 -6.93 0.47 -27.12
N ASP A 358 -7.73 0.56 -26.06
CA ASP A 358 -8.77 -0.40 -25.71
C ASP A 358 -10.11 -0.09 -26.40
N LYS A 359 -10.09 0.77 -27.43
CA LYS A 359 -11.21 1.09 -28.32
C LYS A 359 -12.44 1.72 -27.64
N VAL A 360 -12.24 2.42 -26.51
CA VAL A 360 -13.31 3.15 -25.80
C VAL A 360 -13.82 4.37 -26.61
N GLY A 361 -13.01 4.86 -27.56
CA GLY A 361 -13.31 6.00 -28.42
C GLY A 361 -12.72 7.31 -27.91
N LEU A 362 -12.37 8.22 -28.83
CA LEU A 362 -11.65 9.45 -28.50
C LEU A 362 -12.43 10.37 -27.58
N GLN A 363 -13.69 10.62 -27.90
CA GLN A 363 -14.55 11.53 -27.13
C GLN A 363 -14.72 11.04 -25.68
N LYS A 364 -15.13 9.79 -25.48
CA LYS A 364 -15.33 9.22 -24.13
C LYS A 364 -14.04 9.18 -23.33
N SER A 365 -12.91 8.88 -23.98
CA SER A 365 -11.60 8.92 -23.32
C SER A 365 -11.26 10.34 -22.85
N ALA A 366 -11.53 11.36 -23.67
CA ALA A 366 -11.28 12.76 -23.33
C ALA A 366 -12.20 13.25 -22.19
N GLU A 367 -13.47 12.87 -22.20
CA GLU A 367 -14.43 13.18 -21.13
C GLU A 367 -13.98 12.57 -19.79
N ASN A 368 -13.53 11.30 -19.81
CA ASN A 368 -12.96 10.64 -18.63
C ASN A 368 -11.71 11.37 -18.12
N PHE A 369 -10.76 11.67 -19.02
CA PHE A 369 -9.54 12.40 -18.69
C PHE A 369 -9.84 13.74 -18.00
N ILE A 370 -10.71 14.56 -18.59
CA ILE A 370 -11.06 15.88 -18.04
C ILE A 370 -11.73 15.73 -16.67
N THR A 371 -12.64 14.77 -16.54
CA THR A 371 -13.35 14.49 -15.28
C THR A 371 -12.40 14.08 -14.18
N ASP A 372 -11.48 13.14 -14.46
CA ASP A 372 -10.57 12.62 -13.46
C ASP A 372 -9.44 13.60 -13.11
N VAL A 373 -8.94 14.40 -14.07
CA VAL A 373 -8.03 15.52 -13.78
C VAL A 373 -8.71 16.55 -12.86
N SER A 374 -9.99 16.87 -13.11
CA SER A 374 -10.77 17.75 -12.24
C SER A 374 -10.93 17.18 -10.83
N ARG A 375 -11.12 15.87 -10.68
CA ARG A 375 -11.13 15.19 -9.37
C ARG A 375 -9.80 15.38 -8.64
N HIS A 376 -8.66 15.20 -9.31
CA HIS A 376 -7.35 15.46 -8.71
C HIS A 376 -7.21 16.91 -8.22
N GLN A 377 -7.63 17.89 -9.02
CA GLN A 377 -7.62 19.31 -8.65
C GLN A 377 -8.52 19.60 -7.42
N GLN A 378 -9.74 19.08 -7.41
CA GLN A 378 -10.69 19.26 -6.30
C GLN A 378 -10.18 18.61 -5.02
N GLY A 379 -9.66 17.38 -5.10
CA GLY A 379 -9.03 16.68 -3.98
C GLY A 379 -7.84 17.48 -3.42
N GLY A 380 -6.95 17.96 -4.30
CA GLY A 380 -5.79 18.78 -3.90
C GLY A 380 -6.19 20.06 -3.16
N ARG A 381 -7.15 20.83 -3.69
CA ARG A 381 -7.67 22.04 -3.02
C ARG A 381 -8.22 21.73 -1.63
N PHE A 382 -9.02 20.68 -1.52
CA PHE A 382 -9.59 20.26 -0.25
C PHE A 382 -8.51 19.85 0.76
N GLY A 383 -7.52 19.05 0.34
CA GLY A 383 -6.43 18.60 1.21
C GLY A 383 -5.62 19.75 1.81
N ARG A 384 -5.34 20.78 1.00
CA ARG A 384 -4.68 22.02 1.46
C ARG A 384 -5.49 22.71 2.55
N ILE A 385 -6.79 22.90 2.33
CA ILE A 385 -7.67 23.55 3.30
C ILE A 385 -7.73 22.75 4.60
N ALA A 386 -7.90 21.43 4.50
CA ALA A 386 -8.01 20.54 5.64
C ALA A 386 -6.77 20.60 6.55
N CYS A 387 -5.58 20.66 5.97
CA CYS A 387 -4.33 20.61 6.73
C CYS A 387 -3.63 21.94 6.91
N ARG A 388 -4.27 23.03 6.47
CA ARG A 388 -3.77 24.37 6.74
C ARG A 388 -3.67 24.61 8.25
N PRO A 389 -2.53 25.13 8.76
CA PRO A 389 -2.36 25.48 10.18
C PRO A 389 -3.48 26.40 10.67
N ALA A 390 -3.93 26.21 11.91
CA ALA A 390 -5.08 26.92 12.46
C ALA A 390 -4.96 28.46 12.39
N GLY A 391 -3.73 29.00 12.44
CA GLY A 391 -3.47 30.44 12.33
C GLY A 391 -3.58 31.04 10.92
N ALA A 392 -3.79 30.22 9.88
CA ALA A 392 -3.89 30.67 8.49
C ALA A 392 -5.28 30.39 7.86
N ARG A 393 -6.23 29.86 8.62
CA ARG A 393 -7.60 29.58 8.14
C ARG A 393 -8.41 30.87 8.14
N SER A 394 -8.65 31.49 6.98
CA SER A 394 -9.70 32.50 6.86
C SER A 394 -11.05 31.85 7.13
N SER A 395 -11.94 32.56 7.82
CA SER A 395 -13.26 32.07 8.26
C SER A 395 -14.23 31.72 7.12
N THR A 396 -13.87 32.01 5.88
CA THR A 396 -14.68 31.72 4.69
C THR A 396 -14.27 30.38 4.07
N TRP A 397 -14.98 29.32 4.45
CA TRP A 397 -15.11 28.12 3.61
C TRP A 397 -16.07 28.49 2.46
N PRO A 398 -15.69 28.39 1.18
CA PRO A 398 -16.67 28.42 0.10
C PRO A 398 -17.57 27.19 0.14
#